data_AF-A0A0Q7VNP7-F1
#
_entry.id   AF-A0A0Q7VNP7-F1
#
_cell.length_a   1.000
_cell.length_b   1.000
_cell.length_c   1.000
_cell.angle_alpha   90.00
_cell.angle_beta   90.00
_cell.angle_gamma   90.00
#
_symmetry.space_group_name_H-M   'P 1'
#
loop_
_entity.id
_entity.type
_entity.pdbx_description
1 polymer ?
#
loop_
_entity_poly.entity_id
_entity_poly.type
_entity_poly.pdbx_seq_one_letter_code
_entity_poly.pdbx_strand_id
1 'polypeptide(L)'
;MNRFFLCLLLASTLSLDVARAQTLTPSPGASPSLSAEVVASEAVDRVWSGHSVRFALVTTKADIVVGYYDANRQLTVARRRKAGGGWTYQKLDTWNDWDSHNYIAIAEDAAGRLHVAANMHSSPLTMFVSDPSGDVRTLKRVTKLVDVGLERSMTYPIFLRDRAERLIFKYRDGSSGNGNEIYDVLNAKEGRWSRLTSAPLVDGEGQRNAYFMGPVIGPDSWFHIAWVWRETPMAETNHDLSYAKSPDLVHWFKADGTPLTLPIKLKDAEIVDPVPEKGGMINNNTLIGFDEQANPTITYHKFDKAGDTQIFLARHRGKQWDIAQVSDWKNYRWDFSGGGSLNAEIFVGGAQPIGEGLLKVPVIRLEQSIDFVVRSNDLSLVEARPVQSLADQLKRTIKSPEGMQLNIVNAAGDHGEIYALAWSARPPHRDMAAPDIPDPTTLFFLTLRPKAR
;
A
#
# COMPACT_ATOMS: atom_id res chain seq x y z
N MET A 1 6.04 -43.42 53.52
CA MET A 1 6.64 -42.07 53.51
C MET A 1 7.15 -41.78 52.10
N ASN A 2 6.31 -41.13 51.28
CA ASN A 2 6.57 -40.84 49.86
C ASN A 2 7.27 -39.49 49.71
N ARG A 3 8.31 -39.45 48.87
CA ARG A 3 8.99 -38.23 48.41
C ARG A 3 8.25 -37.64 47.21
N PHE A 4 7.82 -36.39 47.31
CA PHE A 4 7.30 -35.60 46.18
C PHE A 4 8.45 -34.84 45.51
N PHE A 5 8.65 -35.08 44.20
CA PHE A 5 9.43 -34.23 43.31
C PHE A 5 8.52 -33.11 42.80
N LEU A 6 8.92 -31.85 42.97
CA LEU A 6 8.25 -30.69 42.39
C LEU A 6 9.11 -30.20 41.21
N CYS A 7 8.70 -30.53 39.98
CA CYS A 7 9.23 -29.92 38.77
C CYS A 7 8.55 -28.57 38.55
N LEU A 8 9.30 -27.47 38.66
CA LEU A 8 8.87 -26.17 38.14
C LEU A 8 9.02 -26.18 36.61
N LEU A 9 7.89 -26.12 35.89
CA LEU A 9 7.88 -25.71 34.48
C LEU A 9 7.99 -24.17 34.43
N LEU A 10 9.11 -23.65 33.93
CA LEU A 10 9.18 -22.29 33.43
C LEU A 10 8.44 -22.24 32.08
N ALA A 11 7.26 -21.62 32.07
CA ALA A 11 6.60 -21.19 30.84
C ALA A 11 7.36 -19.99 30.27
N SER A 12 8.22 -20.23 29.28
CA SER A 12 8.82 -19.18 28.46
C SER A 12 7.74 -18.62 27.53
N THR A 13 7.20 -17.44 27.86
CA THR A 13 6.39 -16.63 26.95
C THR A 13 7.31 -16.08 25.85
N LEU A 14 7.45 -16.82 24.76
CA LEU A 14 7.98 -16.31 23.50
C LEU A 14 7.00 -15.26 22.98
N SER A 15 7.31 -13.99 23.22
CA SER A 15 6.64 -12.88 22.54
C SER A 15 7.11 -12.91 21.09
N LEU A 16 6.23 -13.32 20.19
CA LEU A 16 6.42 -13.21 18.75
C LEU A 16 6.30 -11.72 18.38
N ASP A 17 7.44 -11.03 18.36
CA ASP A 17 7.59 -9.74 17.68
C ASP A 17 7.49 -9.97 16.15
N VAL A 18 6.28 -10.02 15.63
CA VAL A 18 6.01 -10.11 14.18
C VAL A 18 5.00 -9.04 13.80
N ALA A 19 5.51 -7.82 13.59
CA ALA A 19 4.89 -6.82 12.72
C ALA A 19 5.86 -5.63 12.52
N ARG A 20 7.05 -5.88 11.95
CA ARG A 20 7.73 -4.79 11.26
C ARG A 20 6.97 -4.54 9.97
N ALA A 21 6.35 -3.36 9.89
CA ALA A 21 5.55 -2.93 8.77
C ALA A 21 6.30 -3.21 7.46
N GLN A 22 5.81 -4.18 6.68
CA GLN A 22 5.96 -4.12 5.25
C GLN A 22 5.47 -2.73 4.84
N THR A 23 6.10 -2.10 3.84
CA THR A 23 5.45 -1.00 3.14
C THR A 23 4.25 -1.58 2.41
N LEU A 24 3.18 -1.88 3.15
CA LEU A 24 1.86 -1.98 2.60
C LEU A 24 1.67 -0.67 1.86
N THR A 25 1.24 -0.76 0.62
CA THR A 25 0.73 0.35 -0.15
C THR A 25 -0.72 0.57 0.28
N PRO A 26 -1.03 1.34 1.35
CA PRO A 26 -2.37 1.91 1.39
C PRO A 26 -2.49 2.78 0.14
N SER A 27 -3.61 2.61 -0.56
CA SER A 27 -4.03 3.55 -1.59
C SER A 27 -3.96 4.96 -0.99
N PRO A 28 -3.41 5.97 -1.69
CA PRO A 28 -3.32 7.34 -1.19
C PRO A 28 -4.73 7.87 -0.91
N GLY A 29 -5.22 7.68 0.32
CA GLY A 29 -6.56 8.08 0.72
C GLY A 29 -7.16 7.22 1.83
N ALA A 30 -6.98 5.89 1.82
CA ALA A 30 -7.48 5.01 2.87
C ALA A 30 -6.58 5.07 4.12
N SER A 31 -6.60 6.18 4.85
CA SER A 31 -6.12 6.17 6.24
C SER A 31 -7.05 5.25 7.04
N PRO A 32 -6.53 4.27 7.79
CA PRO A 32 -7.38 3.46 8.65
C PRO A 32 -8.20 4.36 9.58
N SER A 33 -9.41 3.90 9.95
CA SER A 33 -10.20 4.50 11.03
C SER A 33 -9.44 4.33 12.35
N LEU A 34 -8.51 5.24 12.59
CA LEU A 34 -7.60 5.26 13.73
C LEU A 34 -7.94 6.49 14.58
N SER A 35 -8.40 6.24 15.81
CA SER A 35 -8.48 7.28 16.83
C SER A 35 -7.13 7.40 17.50
N ALA A 36 -6.44 8.52 17.29
CA ALA A 36 -5.14 8.77 17.89
C ALA A 36 -5.01 10.21 18.38
N GLU A 37 -4.22 10.41 19.43
CA GLU A 37 -3.86 11.73 19.93
C GLU A 37 -2.49 12.13 19.39
N VAL A 38 -2.34 13.40 18.98
CA VAL A 38 -1.04 13.97 18.60
C VAL A 38 -0.24 14.24 19.86
N VAL A 39 0.82 13.47 20.07
CA VAL A 39 1.74 13.62 21.22
C VAL A 39 2.81 14.67 20.91
N ALA A 40 3.33 14.66 19.69
CA ALA A 40 4.35 15.61 19.25
C ALA A 40 4.20 15.91 17.76
N SER A 41 4.59 17.12 17.38
CA SER A 41 4.65 17.58 15.99
C SER A 41 5.91 18.39 15.76
N GLU A 42 6.56 18.14 14.63
CA GLU A 42 7.71 18.90 14.18
C GLU A 42 7.64 19.16 12.67
N ALA A 43 8.19 20.29 12.23
CA ALA A 43 8.39 20.57 10.82
C ALA A 43 9.69 19.90 10.34
N VAL A 44 9.62 19.20 9.21
CA VAL A 44 10.77 18.52 8.59
C VAL A 44 11.36 19.39 7.47
N ASP A 45 10.53 19.88 6.55
CA ASP A 45 10.96 20.69 5.39
C ASP A 45 9.75 21.37 4.71
N ARG A 46 10.01 22.09 3.61
CA ARG A 46 9.03 22.60 2.65
C ARG A 46 8.99 21.70 1.42
N VAL A 47 7.79 21.33 0.98
CA VAL A 47 7.58 20.28 -0.02
C VAL A 47 6.77 20.74 -1.22
N TRP A 48 7.03 20.09 -2.36
CA TRP A 48 6.23 20.24 -3.55
C TRP A 48 4.74 19.98 -3.25
N SER A 49 3.88 20.91 -3.69
CA SER A 49 2.45 20.92 -3.35
C SER A 49 1.53 21.11 -4.56
N GLY A 50 2.08 21.06 -5.77
CA GLY A 50 1.33 21.25 -7.02
C GLY A 50 0.41 20.09 -7.38
N HIS A 51 0.70 18.88 -6.91
CA HIS A 51 -0.19 17.72 -6.98
C HIS A 51 0.21 16.72 -5.89
N SER A 52 -0.68 15.79 -5.56
CA SER A 52 -0.41 14.74 -4.58
C SER A 52 0.47 13.65 -5.19
N VAL A 53 1.66 13.44 -4.63
CA VAL A 53 2.52 12.27 -4.90
C VAL A 53 2.88 11.64 -3.57
N ARG A 54 2.88 10.31 -3.50
CA ARG A 54 3.05 9.62 -2.22
C ARG A 54 4.52 9.63 -1.77
N PHE A 55 4.76 10.28 -0.62
CA PHE A 55 6.04 10.25 0.09
C PHE A 55 6.23 8.96 0.89
N ALA A 56 7.45 8.73 1.36
CA ALA A 56 7.82 7.54 2.13
C ALA A 56 8.11 7.89 3.60
N LEU A 57 7.69 7.01 4.50
CA LEU A 57 8.06 7.00 5.92
C LEU A 57 8.38 5.55 6.30
N VAL A 58 9.60 5.32 6.80
CA VAL A 58 10.02 4.01 7.31
C VAL A 58 10.73 4.14 8.66
N THR A 59 10.61 3.11 9.47
CA THR A 59 11.29 3.00 10.76
C THR A 59 12.29 1.86 10.72
N THR A 60 13.55 2.14 11.06
CA THR A 60 14.58 1.11 11.25
C THR A 60 14.62 0.68 12.71
N LYS A 61 15.65 -0.06 13.13
CA LYS A 61 15.86 -0.34 14.57
C LYS A 61 16.11 0.94 15.38
N ALA A 62 16.82 1.91 14.80
CA ALA A 62 17.30 3.08 15.55
C ALA A 62 16.78 4.42 15.01
N ASP A 63 16.16 4.41 13.83
CA ASP A 63 15.91 5.63 13.06
C ASP A 63 14.50 5.70 12.49
N ILE A 64 14.14 6.93 12.14
CA ILE A 64 13.03 7.27 11.27
C ILE A 64 13.65 7.84 10.01
N VAL A 65 13.23 7.34 8.85
CA VAL A 65 13.68 7.80 7.54
C VAL A 65 12.46 8.22 6.74
N VAL A 66 12.52 9.39 6.13
CA VAL A 66 11.47 9.92 5.25
C VAL A 66 12.06 10.24 3.88
N GLY A 67 11.28 10.01 2.84
CA GLY A 67 11.59 10.41 1.47
C GLY A 67 10.47 11.25 0.91
N TYR A 68 10.81 12.42 0.35
CA TYR A 68 9.84 13.37 -0.17
C TYR A 68 10.40 14.15 -1.35
N TYR A 69 9.54 14.86 -2.08
CA TYR A 69 9.96 15.84 -3.07
C TYR A 69 9.94 17.24 -2.44
N ASP A 70 11.11 17.88 -2.39
CA ASP A 70 11.27 19.20 -1.77
C ASP A 70 10.55 20.31 -2.57
N ALA A 71 10.62 21.55 -2.10
CA ALA A 71 10.03 22.71 -2.78
C ALA A 71 10.48 22.88 -4.25
N ASN A 72 11.66 22.36 -4.63
CA ASN A 72 12.19 22.37 -5.99
C ASN A 72 11.84 21.10 -6.77
N ARG A 73 10.95 20.26 -6.23
CA ARG A 73 10.58 18.93 -6.75
C ARG A 73 11.71 17.91 -6.70
N GLN A 74 12.80 18.19 -6.00
CA GLN A 74 13.94 17.29 -5.93
C GLN A 74 13.69 16.20 -4.88
N LEU A 75 13.97 14.94 -5.22
CA LEU A 75 13.92 13.86 -4.25
C LEU A 75 14.91 14.13 -3.12
N THR A 76 14.39 14.22 -1.90
CA THR A 76 15.15 14.42 -0.67
C THR A 76 14.84 13.30 0.30
N VAL A 77 15.89 12.72 0.88
CA VAL A 77 15.79 11.70 1.94
C VAL A 77 16.32 12.30 3.22
N ALA A 78 15.52 12.24 4.28
CA ALA A 78 15.90 12.72 5.60
C ALA A 78 15.84 11.59 6.64
N ARG A 79 16.80 11.57 7.56
CA ARG A 79 16.91 10.57 8.65
C ARG A 79 17.05 11.27 10.00
N ARG A 80 16.39 10.75 11.03
CA ARG A 80 16.60 11.13 12.43
C ARG A 80 16.66 9.89 13.34
N ARG A 81 17.34 9.99 14.49
CA ARG A 81 17.29 8.93 15.52
C ARG A 81 15.93 8.92 16.20
N LYS A 82 15.42 7.74 16.54
CA LYS A 82 14.20 7.58 17.36
C LYS A 82 14.36 8.15 18.77
N ALA A 83 15.58 8.09 19.32
CA ALA A 83 15.92 8.67 20.62
C ALA A 83 15.92 10.21 20.63
N GLY A 84 15.65 10.87 19.49
CA GLY A 84 15.69 12.32 19.33
C GLY A 84 16.96 12.83 18.67
N GLY A 85 16.97 14.12 18.34
CA GLY A 85 18.05 14.79 17.60
C GLY A 85 17.56 15.46 16.32
N GLY A 86 18.47 16.11 15.60
CA GLY A 86 18.16 16.78 14.34
C GLY A 86 18.03 15.82 13.16
N TRP A 87 17.37 16.29 12.10
CA TRP A 87 17.31 15.60 10.81
C TRP A 87 18.62 15.76 10.03
N THR A 88 19.07 14.67 9.41
CA THR A 88 20.13 14.66 8.41
C THR A 88 19.51 14.49 7.04
N TYR A 89 19.86 15.34 6.08
CA TYR A 89 19.25 15.38 4.75
C TYR A 89 20.25 14.98 3.66
N GLN A 90 19.74 14.33 2.62
CA GLN A 90 20.44 14.08 1.36
C GLN A 90 19.50 14.41 0.20
N LYS A 91 19.95 15.29 -0.71
CA LYS A 91 19.28 15.56 -1.98
C LYS A 91 19.81 14.61 -3.06
N LEU A 92 18.92 14.01 -3.82
CA LEU A 92 19.23 13.03 -4.85
C LEU A 92 19.00 13.63 -6.25
N ASP A 93 19.72 13.15 -7.25
CA ASP A 93 19.75 13.72 -8.61
C ASP A 93 18.53 13.30 -9.46
N THR A 94 17.33 13.45 -8.91
CA THR A 94 16.06 13.15 -9.60
C THR A 94 14.97 14.11 -9.13
N TRP A 95 14.13 14.57 -10.06
CA TRP A 95 13.11 15.58 -9.84
C TRP A 95 11.76 15.07 -10.33
N ASN A 96 10.72 15.24 -9.51
CA ASN A 96 9.37 14.91 -9.93
C ASN A 96 8.86 15.94 -10.94
N ASP A 97 8.23 15.45 -12.01
CA ASP A 97 7.38 16.29 -12.84
C ASP A 97 5.95 16.30 -12.28
N TRP A 98 4.94 16.61 -13.10
CA TRP A 98 3.54 16.66 -12.69
C TRP A 98 2.85 15.29 -12.66
N ASP A 99 3.51 14.26 -12.12
CA ASP A 99 3.04 12.87 -12.19
C ASP A 99 2.89 12.25 -10.79
N SER A 100 1.68 11.81 -10.46
CA SER A 100 1.37 11.24 -9.12
C SER A 100 1.80 9.78 -8.97
N HIS A 101 2.14 9.11 -10.07
CA HIS A 101 2.62 7.72 -10.07
C HIS A 101 4.05 7.60 -9.54
N ASN A 102 4.79 8.71 -9.53
CA ASN A 102 6.21 8.81 -9.14
C ASN A 102 6.45 8.72 -7.63
N TYR A 103 5.72 7.86 -6.92
CA TYR A 103 5.89 7.74 -5.48
C TYR A 103 7.24 7.14 -5.06
N ILE A 104 7.55 7.30 -3.78
CA ILE A 104 8.83 6.94 -3.18
C ILE A 104 8.67 5.65 -2.36
N ALA A 105 9.63 4.73 -2.50
CA ALA A 105 9.77 3.52 -1.70
C ALA A 105 11.14 3.49 -1.03
N ILE A 106 11.17 3.18 0.26
CA ILE A 106 12.41 3.07 1.05
C ILE A 106 12.39 1.75 1.82
N ALA A 107 13.54 1.09 1.94
CA ALA A 107 13.73 0.00 2.88
C ALA A 107 15.17 -0.05 3.41
N GLU A 108 15.35 -0.57 4.62
CA GLU A 108 16.66 -0.94 5.16
C GLU A 108 16.86 -2.45 4.96
N ASP A 109 18.00 -2.89 4.44
CA ASP A 109 18.32 -4.32 4.36
C ASP A 109 18.96 -4.86 5.66
N ALA A 110 19.16 -6.18 5.72
CA ALA A 110 19.76 -6.82 6.90
C ALA A 110 21.23 -6.43 7.15
N ALA A 111 21.91 -5.80 6.18
CA ALA A 111 23.26 -5.27 6.32
C ALA A 111 23.26 -3.80 6.78
N GLY A 112 22.10 -3.17 6.97
CA GLY A 112 21.97 -1.77 7.39
C GLY A 112 21.97 -0.76 6.24
N ARG A 113 21.94 -1.21 4.97
CA ARG A 113 21.87 -0.29 3.83
C ARG A 113 20.45 0.17 3.61
N LEU A 114 20.28 1.47 3.37
CA LEU A 114 19.04 2.05 2.86
C LEU A 114 18.98 1.90 1.35
N HIS A 115 17.87 1.38 0.84
CA HIS A 115 17.50 1.32 -0.57
C HIS A 115 16.35 2.30 -0.81
N VAL A 116 16.48 3.18 -1.80
CA VAL A 116 15.52 4.23 -2.13
C VAL A 116 15.20 4.15 -3.61
N ALA A 117 13.95 3.82 -3.94
CA ALA A 117 13.43 3.78 -5.31
C ALA A 117 12.32 4.82 -5.45
N ALA A 118 12.32 5.60 -6.52
CA ALA A 118 11.37 6.71 -6.69
C ALA A 118 11.27 7.15 -8.15
N ASN A 119 10.36 8.08 -8.45
CA ASN A 119 10.32 8.81 -9.73
C ASN A 119 10.25 7.91 -10.97
N MET A 120 9.39 6.90 -10.93
CA MET A 120 9.26 5.92 -12.01
C MET A 120 7.80 5.73 -12.44
N HIS A 121 7.51 6.18 -13.65
CA HIS A 121 6.29 5.84 -14.39
C HIS A 121 6.66 5.51 -15.84
N SER A 122 6.65 4.22 -16.18
CA SER A 122 7.20 3.68 -17.44
C SER A 122 8.61 4.24 -17.73
N SER A 123 9.44 4.35 -16.69
CA SER A 123 10.73 5.06 -16.72
C SER A 123 11.89 4.12 -16.41
N PRO A 124 13.13 4.46 -16.79
CA PRO A 124 14.31 3.72 -16.36
C PRO A 124 14.47 3.68 -14.83
N LEU A 125 15.15 2.65 -14.34
CA LEU A 125 15.48 2.48 -12.93
C LEU A 125 16.02 3.77 -12.30
N THR A 126 15.36 4.20 -11.24
CA THR A 126 15.84 5.24 -10.32
C THR A 126 15.94 4.63 -8.93
N MET A 127 17.13 4.13 -8.59
CA MET A 127 17.45 3.50 -7.31
C MET A 127 18.70 4.13 -6.71
N PHE A 128 18.69 4.33 -5.39
CA PHE A 128 19.85 4.76 -4.62
C PHE A 128 20.07 3.82 -3.46
N VAL A 129 21.33 3.49 -3.19
CA VAL A 129 21.69 2.58 -2.09
C VAL A 129 22.79 3.22 -1.26
N SER A 130 22.62 3.21 0.06
CA SER A 130 23.61 3.72 1.02
C SER A 130 24.71 2.68 1.25
N ASP A 131 25.78 3.07 1.93
CA ASP A 131 26.67 2.08 2.53
C ASP A 131 26.02 1.42 3.78
N PRO A 132 26.62 0.38 4.37
CA PRO A 132 26.06 -0.34 5.53
C PRO A 132 25.84 0.49 6.80
N SER A 133 26.30 1.75 6.88
CA SER A 133 25.97 2.64 7.99
C SER A 133 24.51 3.11 7.97
N GLY A 134 23.85 2.98 6.82
CA GLY A 134 22.51 3.52 6.57
C GLY A 134 22.48 5.05 6.57
N ASP A 135 23.62 5.75 6.56
CA ASP A 135 23.63 7.22 6.50
C ASP A 135 23.12 7.67 5.13
N VAL A 136 22.09 8.51 5.14
CA VAL A 136 21.48 9.06 3.93
C VAL A 136 22.49 9.83 3.08
N ARG A 137 23.55 10.39 3.67
CA ARG A 137 24.61 11.10 2.94
C ARG A 137 25.49 10.19 2.08
N THR A 138 25.38 8.88 2.27
CA THR A 138 26.15 7.88 1.53
C THR A 138 25.36 7.27 0.38
N LEU A 139 24.09 7.67 0.20
CA LEU A 139 23.24 7.22 -0.90
C LEU A 139 23.89 7.52 -2.24
N LYS A 140 24.05 6.48 -3.06
CA LYS A 140 24.57 6.59 -4.43
C LYS A 140 23.63 5.92 -5.40
N ARG A 141 23.51 6.50 -6.60
CA ARG A 141 22.68 5.97 -7.68
C ARG A 141 23.20 4.58 -8.09
N VAL A 142 22.27 3.65 -8.26
CA VAL A 142 22.49 2.32 -8.83
C VAL A 142 21.85 2.31 -10.22
N THR A 143 22.60 1.88 -11.22
CA THR A 143 22.18 1.91 -12.63
C THR A 143 21.61 0.59 -13.12
N LYS A 144 21.71 -0.47 -12.31
CA LYS A 144 21.23 -1.81 -12.62
C LYS A 144 21.01 -2.62 -11.35
N LEU A 145 19.90 -3.35 -11.26
CA LEU A 145 19.69 -4.37 -10.22
C LEU A 145 20.04 -5.76 -10.74
N VAL A 146 19.34 -6.20 -11.79
CA VAL A 146 19.38 -7.57 -12.32
C VAL A 146 19.44 -7.57 -13.84
N ASP A 147 18.49 -6.93 -14.51
CA ASP A 147 18.33 -6.96 -15.98
C ASP A 147 17.99 -5.58 -16.54
N VAL A 148 18.91 -5.02 -17.32
CA VAL A 148 18.77 -3.68 -17.91
C VAL A 148 17.60 -3.60 -18.91
N GLY A 149 17.18 -4.70 -19.53
CA GLY A 149 16.04 -4.73 -20.43
C GLY A 149 14.72 -4.48 -19.71
N LEU A 150 14.51 -5.16 -18.59
CA LEU A 150 13.32 -5.06 -17.73
C LEU A 150 13.36 -3.85 -16.77
N GLU A 151 14.48 -3.11 -16.75
CA GLU A 151 14.70 -1.95 -15.88
C GLU A 151 14.61 -0.62 -16.65
N ARG A 152 13.98 -0.63 -17.84
CA ARG A 152 13.78 0.54 -18.71
C ARG A 152 12.40 1.15 -18.63
N SER A 153 11.38 0.37 -18.25
CA SER A 153 9.99 0.80 -18.21
C SER A 153 9.36 0.45 -16.86
N MET A 154 10.01 0.88 -15.79
CA MET A 154 9.61 0.56 -14.42
C MET A 154 8.51 1.50 -13.95
N THR A 155 7.59 0.96 -13.17
CA THR A 155 6.56 1.69 -12.44
C THR A 155 6.32 1.00 -11.10
N TYR A 156 5.84 1.76 -10.11
CA TYR A 156 5.33 1.22 -8.86
C TYR A 156 6.33 0.43 -7.98
N PRO A 157 7.47 1.03 -7.60
CA PRO A 157 8.45 0.34 -6.76
C PRO A 157 7.87 0.02 -5.37
N ILE A 158 8.00 -1.22 -4.92
CA ILE A 158 7.58 -1.66 -3.59
C ILE A 158 8.70 -2.52 -2.99
N PHE A 159 9.05 -2.24 -1.74
CA PHE A 159 9.87 -3.16 -0.94
C PHE A 159 8.98 -4.00 -0.04
N LEU A 160 9.32 -5.27 0.11
CA LEU A 160 8.67 -6.16 1.05
C LEU A 160 9.67 -7.15 1.63
N ARG A 161 9.28 -7.86 2.68
CA ARG A 161 10.10 -8.93 3.26
C ARG A 161 9.39 -10.26 3.08
N ASP A 162 10.15 -11.27 2.70
CA ASP A 162 9.67 -12.64 2.76
C ASP A 162 9.74 -13.18 4.20
N ARG A 163 9.31 -14.43 4.41
CA ARG A 163 9.32 -15.06 5.75
C ARG A 163 10.73 -15.33 6.29
N ALA A 164 11.75 -15.28 5.43
CA ALA A 164 13.16 -15.38 5.80
C ALA A 164 13.78 -13.98 6.04
N GLU A 165 12.96 -12.93 6.13
CA GLU A 165 13.36 -11.54 6.31
C GLU A 165 14.26 -10.98 5.19
N ARG A 166 14.34 -11.69 4.05
CA ARG A 166 15.05 -11.22 2.87
C ARG A 166 14.29 -10.05 2.27
N LEU A 167 15.05 -9.04 1.84
CA LEU A 167 14.46 -7.89 1.18
C LEU A 167 14.09 -8.27 -0.26
N ILE A 168 12.82 -8.09 -0.59
CA ILE A 168 12.24 -8.30 -1.90
C ILE A 168 11.90 -6.94 -2.50
N PHE A 169 12.17 -6.78 -3.80
CA PHE A 169 11.81 -5.61 -4.56
C PHE A 169 10.83 -6.00 -5.66
N LYS A 170 9.64 -5.41 -5.58
CA LYS A 170 8.52 -5.62 -6.49
C LYS A 170 8.36 -4.38 -7.36
N TYR A 171 8.16 -4.56 -8.66
CA TYR A 171 7.87 -3.47 -9.58
C TYR A 171 7.11 -3.97 -10.82
N ARG A 172 6.39 -3.05 -11.47
CA ARG A 172 5.80 -3.31 -12.78
C ARG A 172 6.79 -2.91 -13.88
N ASP A 173 7.09 -3.84 -14.78
CA ASP A 173 7.78 -3.55 -16.05
C ASP A 173 6.75 -3.36 -17.18
N GLY A 174 7.00 -2.43 -18.08
CA GLY A 174 6.12 -2.12 -19.21
C GLY A 174 5.25 -0.88 -19.00
N SER A 175 4.16 -0.77 -19.76
CA SER A 175 3.27 0.39 -19.80
C SER A 175 1.80 0.01 -19.60
N SER A 176 0.89 0.98 -19.63
CA SER A 176 -0.54 0.71 -19.49
C SER A 176 -1.09 -0.10 -20.66
N GLY A 177 -1.64 -1.29 -20.41
CA GLY A 177 -2.11 -2.26 -21.43
C GLY A 177 -1.07 -3.29 -21.87
N ASN A 178 0.17 -3.22 -21.36
CA ASN A 178 1.21 -4.23 -21.56
C ASN A 178 2.24 -4.19 -20.42
N GLY A 179 2.00 -4.95 -19.35
CA GLY A 179 2.79 -4.87 -18.14
C GLY A 179 2.97 -6.22 -17.46
N ASN A 180 4.19 -6.42 -16.95
CA ASN A 180 4.60 -7.61 -16.19
C ASN A 180 4.86 -7.23 -14.74
N GLU A 181 4.51 -8.12 -13.82
CA GLU A 181 4.79 -7.93 -12.39
C GLU A 181 6.06 -8.71 -11.99
N ILE A 182 7.09 -7.99 -11.55
CA ILE A 182 8.43 -8.51 -11.30
C ILE A 182 8.74 -8.55 -9.80
N TYR A 183 9.41 -9.62 -9.35
CA TYR A 183 9.94 -9.76 -8.00
C TYR A 183 11.43 -10.09 -8.07
N ASP A 184 12.26 -9.27 -7.43
CA ASP A 184 13.68 -9.50 -7.20
C ASP A 184 13.96 -9.70 -5.70
N VAL A 185 14.99 -10.47 -5.37
CA VAL A 185 15.44 -10.75 -4.01
C VAL A 185 16.89 -10.30 -3.81
N LEU A 186 17.15 -9.66 -2.68
CA LEU A 186 18.49 -9.21 -2.31
C LEU A 186 19.23 -10.27 -1.49
N ASN A 187 20.44 -10.63 -1.94
CA ASN A 187 21.46 -11.19 -1.06
C ASN A 187 22.11 -10.03 -0.28
N ALA A 188 21.68 -9.80 0.96
CA ALA A 188 22.14 -8.67 1.77
C ALA A 188 23.64 -8.74 2.11
N LYS A 189 24.20 -9.94 2.23
CA LYS A 189 25.63 -10.14 2.53
C LYS A 189 26.52 -9.69 1.37
N GLU A 190 26.12 -9.99 0.15
CA GLU A 190 26.88 -9.67 -1.07
C GLU A 190 26.48 -8.33 -1.68
N GLY A 191 25.31 -7.83 -1.32
CA GLY A 191 24.74 -6.62 -1.89
C GLY A 191 24.27 -6.75 -3.33
N ARG A 192 23.86 -7.95 -3.74
CA ARG A 192 23.44 -8.25 -5.11
C ARG A 192 21.98 -8.67 -5.16
N TRP A 193 21.26 -8.10 -6.11
CA TRP A 193 19.89 -8.49 -6.45
C TRP A 193 19.91 -9.64 -7.47
N SER A 194 18.89 -10.49 -7.40
CA SER A 194 18.61 -11.55 -8.37
C SER A 194 17.11 -11.72 -8.52
N ARG A 195 16.64 -12.32 -9.63
CA ARG A 195 15.21 -12.66 -9.79
C ARG A 195 14.76 -13.59 -8.66
N LEU A 196 13.58 -13.35 -8.10
CA LEU A 196 12.96 -14.26 -7.14
C LEU A 196 12.41 -15.51 -7.86
N THR A 197 11.85 -15.33 -9.05
CA THR A 197 11.23 -16.36 -9.89
C THR A 197 11.79 -16.32 -11.32
N SER A 198 11.74 -17.45 -12.04
CA SER A 198 12.24 -17.53 -13.43
C SER A 198 11.32 -16.87 -14.47
N ALA A 199 10.11 -16.49 -14.06
CA ALA A 199 9.09 -15.83 -14.86
C ALA A 199 8.48 -14.67 -14.05
N PRO A 200 7.88 -13.65 -14.70
CA PRO A 200 7.08 -12.67 -14.00
C PRO A 200 5.92 -13.34 -13.27
N LEU A 201 5.40 -12.70 -12.23
CA LEU A 201 4.23 -13.19 -11.51
C LEU A 201 3.01 -13.24 -12.43
N VAL A 202 2.81 -12.18 -13.22
CA VAL A 202 1.73 -12.06 -14.20
C VAL A 202 2.28 -11.60 -15.54
N ASP A 203 1.71 -12.15 -16.60
CA ASP A 203 1.97 -11.83 -18.00
C ASP A 203 0.66 -11.32 -18.64
N GLY A 204 0.66 -10.05 -19.04
CA GLY A 204 -0.45 -9.40 -19.73
C GLY A 204 -0.60 -9.79 -21.21
N GLU A 205 0.28 -10.67 -21.71
CA GLU A 205 0.29 -11.22 -23.06
C GLU A 205 0.37 -10.17 -24.17
N GLY A 206 0.88 -8.98 -23.85
CA GLY A 206 0.91 -7.82 -24.74
C GLY A 206 -0.48 -7.22 -25.04
N GLN A 207 -1.51 -7.61 -24.30
CA GLN A 207 -2.91 -7.25 -24.55
C GLN A 207 -3.56 -6.48 -23.41
N ARG A 208 -3.09 -6.68 -22.17
CA ARG A 208 -3.71 -6.12 -20.97
C ARG A 208 -2.69 -5.91 -19.86
N ASN A 209 -3.14 -5.27 -18.78
CA ASN A 209 -2.43 -5.17 -17.52
C ASN A 209 -3.15 -5.87 -16.39
N ALA A 210 -2.38 -6.27 -15.38
CA ALA A 210 -2.88 -6.53 -14.04
C ALA A 210 -2.41 -5.43 -13.09
N TYR A 211 -3.27 -5.04 -12.15
CA TYR A 211 -2.95 -4.05 -11.13
C TYR A 211 -3.17 -4.64 -9.74
N PHE A 212 -2.08 -4.85 -9.02
CA PHE A 212 -2.07 -5.58 -7.76
C PHE A 212 -2.25 -4.69 -6.54
N MET A 213 -3.07 -5.19 -5.62
CA MET A 213 -3.06 -4.85 -4.21
C MET A 213 -2.38 -5.97 -3.42
N GLY A 214 -1.55 -5.60 -2.45
CA GLY A 214 -0.65 -6.52 -1.74
C GLY A 214 0.70 -6.72 -2.46
N PRO A 215 1.49 -7.72 -2.06
CA PRO A 215 1.14 -8.78 -1.10
C PRO A 215 0.90 -8.28 0.32
N VAL A 216 -0.09 -8.87 1.01
CA VAL A 216 -0.30 -8.69 2.45
C VAL A 216 -0.11 -10.03 3.15
N ILE A 217 0.54 -10.05 4.32
CA ILE A 217 0.60 -11.29 5.12
C ILE A 217 -0.72 -11.45 5.87
N GLY A 218 -1.38 -12.59 5.67
CA GLY A 218 -2.58 -12.98 6.38
C GLY A 218 -2.30 -13.58 7.75
N PRO A 219 -3.34 -13.74 8.61
CA PRO A 219 -3.20 -14.43 9.89
C PRO A 219 -2.79 -15.91 9.75
N ASP A 220 -3.00 -16.50 8.58
CA ASP A 220 -2.51 -17.83 8.21
C ASP A 220 -1.00 -17.88 7.87
N SER A 221 -0.32 -16.73 7.92
CA SER A 221 1.09 -16.54 7.54
C SER A 221 1.38 -16.76 6.05
N TRP A 222 0.37 -16.64 5.19
CA TRP A 222 0.55 -16.61 3.74
C TRP A 222 0.54 -15.18 3.23
N PHE A 223 1.16 -14.97 2.08
CA PHE A 223 1.03 -13.75 1.29
C PHE A 223 -0.23 -13.82 0.44
N HIS A 224 -1.04 -12.76 0.47
CA HIS A 224 -2.27 -12.65 -0.31
C HIS A 224 -2.17 -11.47 -1.26
N ILE A 225 -2.62 -11.67 -2.50
CA ILE A 225 -2.75 -10.62 -3.50
C ILE A 225 -4.16 -10.62 -4.09
N ALA A 226 -4.59 -9.44 -4.49
CA ALA A 226 -5.80 -9.23 -5.27
C ALA A 226 -5.43 -8.30 -6.42
N TRP A 227 -6.07 -8.45 -7.57
CA TRP A 227 -5.84 -7.56 -8.69
C TRP A 227 -7.06 -7.43 -9.57
N VAL A 228 -7.04 -6.43 -10.44
CA VAL A 228 -7.97 -6.30 -11.55
C VAL A 228 -7.19 -6.34 -12.85
N TRP A 229 -7.84 -6.79 -13.90
CA TRP A 229 -7.33 -6.72 -15.26
C TRP A 229 -7.74 -5.40 -15.91
N ARG A 230 -6.98 -4.94 -16.90
CA ARG A 230 -7.29 -3.75 -17.70
C ARG A 230 -6.84 -3.92 -19.13
N GLU A 231 -7.77 -3.82 -20.07
CA GLU A 231 -7.47 -4.02 -21.50
C GLU A 231 -6.76 -2.82 -22.14
N THR A 232 -7.01 -1.59 -21.70
CA THR A 232 -6.41 -0.39 -22.33
C THR A 232 -5.78 0.54 -21.30
N PRO A 233 -5.13 1.66 -21.69
CA PRO A 233 -4.70 2.65 -20.70
C PRO A 233 -5.84 3.32 -19.93
N MET A 234 -7.09 3.20 -20.39
CA MET A 234 -8.25 3.89 -19.82
C MET A 234 -8.78 3.17 -18.59
N ALA A 235 -8.99 3.91 -17.50
CA ALA A 235 -9.36 3.34 -16.20
C ALA A 235 -10.70 2.59 -16.22
N GLU A 236 -11.66 3.02 -17.04
CA GLU A 236 -12.96 2.38 -17.21
C GLU A 236 -12.87 0.99 -17.85
N THR A 237 -11.72 0.62 -18.41
CA THR A 237 -11.48 -0.73 -18.96
C THR A 237 -10.96 -1.71 -17.92
N ASN A 238 -11.04 -1.39 -16.62
CA ASN A 238 -10.78 -2.38 -15.56
C ASN A 238 -11.92 -3.41 -15.51
N HIS A 239 -11.58 -4.66 -15.26
CA HIS A 239 -12.52 -5.78 -15.16
C HIS A 239 -11.93 -6.91 -14.30
N ASP A 240 -12.78 -7.90 -14.01
CA ASP A 240 -12.42 -9.19 -13.42
C ASP A 240 -11.54 -9.09 -12.16
N LEU A 241 -12.20 -9.02 -10.99
CA LEU A 241 -11.50 -9.12 -9.71
C LEU A 241 -10.88 -10.50 -9.57
N SER A 242 -9.59 -10.55 -9.28
CA SER A 242 -8.82 -11.79 -9.22
C SER A 242 -8.04 -11.91 -7.91
N TYR A 243 -7.68 -13.15 -7.54
CA TYR A 243 -6.97 -13.45 -6.28
C TYR A 243 -5.94 -14.56 -6.42
N ALA A 244 -4.90 -14.51 -5.57
CA ALA A 244 -3.99 -15.62 -5.33
C ALA A 244 -3.35 -15.50 -3.95
N LYS A 245 -2.81 -16.61 -3.44
CA LYS A 245 -2.00 -16.65 -2.23
C LYS A 245 -0.70 -17.44 -2.42
N SER A 246 0.30 -17.16 -1.61
CA SER A 246 1.61 -17.81 -1.66
C SER A 246 2.21 -17.96 -0.26
N PRO A 247 2.85 -19.09 0.07
CA PRO A 247 3.58 -19.23 1.32
C PRO A 247 4.99 -18.61 1.28
N ASP A 248 5.52 -18.29 0.10
CA ASP A 248 6.94 -17.95 -0.08
C ASP A 248 7.22 -16.95 -1.21
N LEU A 249 6.19 -16.39 -1.82
CA LEU A 249 6.21 -15.50 -3.00
C LEU A 249 6.75 -16.16 -4.29
N VAL A 250 7.04 -17.46 -4.25
CA VAL A 250 7.56 -18.24 -5.38
C VAL A 250 6.47 -19.17 -5.91
N HIS A 251 5.80 -19.90 -5.02
CA HIS A 251 4.73 -20.83 -5.36
C HIS A 251 3.38 -20.20 -5.08
N TRP A 252 2.51 -20.14 -6.09
CA TRP A 252 1.22 -19.44 -6.00
C TRP A 252 0.06 -20.41 -6.12
N PHE A 253 -1.03 -20.08 -5.44
CA PHE A 253 -2.22 -20.92 -5.32
C PHE A 253 -3.48 -20.07 -5.39
N LYS A 254 -4.55 -20.68 -5.90
CA LYS A 254 -5.93 -20.20 -5.72
C LYS A 254 -6.33 -20.28 -4.23
N ALA A 255 -7.45 -19.65 -3.87
CA ALA A 255 -7.96 -19.63 -2.51
C ALA A 255 -8.24 -21.05 -1.97
N ASP A 256 -8.73 -21.95 -2.83
CA ASP A 256 -9.00 -23.37 -2.56
C ASP A 256 -7.74 -24.27 -2.47
N GLY A 257 -6.56 -23.71 -2.73
CA GLY A 257 -5.29 -24.43 -2.70
C GLY A 257 -4.87 -25.04 -4.04
N THR A 258 -5.60 -24.81 -5.13
CA THR A 258 -5.18 -25.22 -6.48
C THR A 258 -3.90 -24.48 -6.89
N PRO A 259 -2.81 -25.16 -7.28
CA PRO A 259 -1.58 -24.50 -7.72
C PRO A 259 -1.77 -23.66 -8.98
N LEU A 260 -1.05 -22.55 -9.06
CA LEU A 260 -0.97 -21.67 -10.22
C LEU A 260 0.44 -21.73 -10.83
N THR A 261 0.50 -21.87 -12.15
CA THR A 261 1.77 -21.82 -12.89
C THR A 261 2.10 -20.38 -13.24
N LEU A 262 3.37 -19.99 -13.08
CA LEU A 262 3.85 -18.68 -13.50
C LEU A 262 4.26 -18.68 -14.98
N PRO A 263 4.01 -17.59 -15.72
CA PRO A 263 3.25 -16.42 -15.29
C PRO A 263 1.74 -16.70 -15.22
N ILE A 264 1.04 -16.10 -14.25
CA ILE A 264 -0.43 -16.21 -14.16
C ILE A 264 -1.02 -15.35 -15.28
N LYS A 265 -1.83 -15.97 -16.14
CA LYS A 265 -2.57 -15.33 -17.23
C LYS A 265 -4.05 -15.24 -16.89
N LEU A 266 -4.80 -14.38 -17.58
CA LEU A 266 -6.24 -14.20 -17.34
C LEU A 266 -7.01 -15.53 -17.37
N LYS A 267 -6.71 -16.40 -18.34
CA LYS A 267 -7.38 -17.72 -18.48
C LYS A 267 -7.13 -18.69 -17.30
N ASP A 268 -6.03 -18.50 -16.57
CA ASP A 268 -5.58 -19.39 -15.50
C ASP A 268 -5.89 -18.81 -14.11
N ALA A 269 -6.08 -17.49 -14.04
CA ALA A 269 -6.40 -16.74 -12.84
C ALA A 269 -7.68 -17.23 -12.13
N GLU A 270 -7.72 -17.08 -10.82
CA GLU A 270 -8.97 -17.21 -10.07
C GLU A 270 -9.75 -15.91 -10.15
N ILE A 271 -10.87 -15.93 -10.88
CA ILE A 271 -11.80 -14.81 -10.91
C ILE A 271 -12.72 -14.90 -9.69
N VAL A 272 -12.59 -13.91 -8.80
CA VAL A 272 -13.42 -13.73 -7.61
C VAL A 272 -14.79 -13.18 -8.01
N ASP A 273 -14.81 -12.11 -8.82
CA ASP A 273 -16.02 -11.45 -9.31
C ASP A 273 -15.80 -10.98 -10.75
N PRO A 274 -16.57 -11.50 -11.74
CA PRO A 274 -16.41 -11.16 -13.15
C PRO A 274 -17.05 -9.80 -13.49
N VAL A 275 -16.54 -8.73 -12.89
CA VAL A 275 -17.02 -7.37 -13.16
C VAL A 275 -16.60 -6.97 -14.57
N PRO A 276 -17.52 -6.58 -15.46
CA PRO A 276 -17.16 -6.22 -16.82
C PRO A 276 -16.48 -4.85 -16.87
N GLU A 277 -15.83 -4.56 -18.00
CA GLU A 277 -15.42 -3.19 -18.34
C GLU A 277 -16.59 -2.22 -18.17
N LYS A 278 -16.29 -1.00 -17.69
CA LYS A 278 -17.29 0.03 -17.33
C LYS A 278 -18.25 -0.43 -16.24
N GLY A 279 -17.92 -1.48 -15.51
CA GLY A 279 -18.66 -1.98 -14.35
C GLY A 279 -18.40 -1.21 -13.05
N GLY A 280 -17.63 -0.12 -13.08
CA GLY A 280 -17.41 0.75 -11.91
C GLY A 280 -16.32 0.27 -10.94
N MET A 281 -15.41 -0.61 -11.38
CA MET A 281 -14.28 -1.10 -10.60
C MET A 281 -12.98 -0.35 -10.94
N ILE A 282 -12.24 0.09 -9.92
CA ILE A 282 -10.94 0.76 -10.08
C ILE A 282 -9.81 -0.07 -9.45
N ASN A 283 -8.63 0.00 -10.07
CA ASN A 283 -7.50 -0.86 -9.76
C ASN A 283 -6.81 -0.64 -8.40
N ASN A 284 -7.02 0.50 -7.74
CA ASN A 284 -6.42 0.84 -6.44
C ASN A 284 -7.40 0.69 -5.27
N ASN A 285 -8.58 0.11 -5.51
CA ASN A 285 -9.63 -0.12 -4.51
C ASN A 285 -10.07 -1.60 -4.46
N THR A 286 -9.11 -2.53 -4.42
CA THR A 286 -9.35 -3.97 -4.21
C THR A 286 -8.58 -4.47 -3.00
N LEU A 287 -9.02 -4.07 -1.80
CA LEU A 287 -8.23 -4.20 -0.58
C LEU A 287 -8.51 -5.50 0.15
N ILE A 288 -7.43 -6.23 0.44
CA ILE A 288 -7.47 -7.51 1.14
C ILE A 288 -7.63 -7.27 2.64
N GLY A 289 -8.55 -8.00 3.26
CA GLY A 289 -8.71 -8.11 4.71
C GLY A 289 -8.93 -9.56 5.11
N PHE A 290 -9.30 -9.80 6.36
CA PHE A 290 -9.54 -11.14 6.88
C PHE A 290 -10.73 -11.16 7.83
N ASP A 291 -11.43 -12.29 7.91
CA ASP A 291 -12.42 -12.52 8.96
C ASP A 291 -11.79 -13.13 10.23
N GLU A 292 -12.60 -13.34 11.27
CA GLU A 292 -12.12 -13.94 12.53
C GLU A 292 -11.65 -15.40 12.41
N GLN A 293 -11.91 -16.08 11.29
CA GLN A 293 -11.40 -17.42 11.00
C GLN A 293 -10.19 -17.39 10.05
N ALA A 294 -9.59 -16.21 9.85
CA ALA A 294 -8.48 -15.97 8.93
C ALA A 294 -8.82 -16.25 7.45
N ASN A 295 -10.11 -16.30 7.08
CA ASN A 295 -10.47 -16.39 5.68
C ASN A 295 -10.20 -15.05 4.98
N PRO A 296 -9.65 -15.07 3.76
CA PRO A 296 -9.40 -13.86 3.02
C PRO A 296 -10.71 -13.19 2.60
N THR A 297 -10.72 -11.87 2.70
CA THR A 297 -11.78 -11.00 2.19
C THR A 297 -11.20 -9.96 1.23
N ILE A 298 -12.01 -9.47 0.31
CA ILE A 298 -11.64 -8.38 -0.59
C ILE A 298 -12.76 -7.34 -0.58
N THR A 299 -12.42 -6.11 -0.20
CA THR A 299 -13.33 -4.96 -0.29
C THR A 299 -13.06 -4.20 -1.58
N TYR A 300 -14.12 -3.91 -2.33
CA TYR A 300 -14.06 -3.21 -3.61
C TYR A 300 -15.36 -2.47 -3.90
N HIS A 301 -15.43 -1.78 -5.03
CA HIS A 301 -16.67 -1.18 -5.51
C HIS A 301 -16.96 -1.52 -6.96
N LYS A 302 -18.24 -1.51 -7.30
CA LYS A 302 -18.76 -1.66 -8.67
C LYS A 302 -20.14 -1.02 -8.76
N PHE A 303 -20.68 -0.94 -9.97
CA PHE A 303 -22.07 -0.54 -10.18
C PHE A 303 -23.02 -1.68 -9.80
N ASP A 304 -24.10 -1.33 -9.11
CA ASP A 304 -25.23 -2.23 -8.89
C ASP A 304 -26.15 -2.29 -10.14
N LYS A 305 -27.29 -2.99 -10.02
CA LYS A 305 -28.25 -3.15 -11.11
C LYS A 305 -28.90 -1.83 -11.56
N ALA A 306 -28.96 -0.82 -10.68
CA ALA A 306 -29.47 0.51 -11.01
C ALA A 306 -28.38 1.41 -11.61
N GLY A 307 -27.11 0.97 -11.60
CA GLY A 307 -25.98 1.75 -12.07
C GLY A 307 -25.36 2.65 -11.01
N ASP A 308 -25.79 2.55 -9.75
CA ASP A 308 -25.22 3.28 -8.62
C ASP A 308 -23.93 2.58 -8.16
N THR A 309 -22.91 3.35 -7.79
CA THR A 309 -21.68 2.81 -7.20
C THR A 309 -21.98 2.28 -5.81
N GLN A 310 -21.59 1.04 -5.52
CA GLN A 310 -21.72 0.42 -4.21
C GLN A 310 -20.43 -0.26 -3.79
N ILE A 311 -20.25 -0.40 -2.48
CA ILE A 311 -19.21 -1.19 -1.86
C ILE A 311 -19.65 -2.65 -1.80
N PHE A 312 -18.75 -3.54 -2.19
CA PHE A 312 -18.91 -4.97 -2.11
C PHE A 312 -17.79 -5.58 -1.26
N LEU A 313 -18.14 -6.65 -0.56
CA LEU A 313 -17.22 -7.48 0.20
C LEU A 313 -17.31 -8.92 -0.34
N ALA A 314 -16.20 -9.40 -0.89
CA ALA A 314 -16.03 -10.80 -1.24
C ALA A 314 -15.31 -11.51 -0.09
N ARG A 315 -15.69 -12.76 0.19
CA ARG A 315 -15.01 -13.62 1.18
C ARG A 315 -14.96 -15.05 0.68
N HIS A 316 -13.80 -15.68 0.81
CA HIS A 316 -13.68 -17.09 0.47
C HIS A 316 -13.94 -17.99 1.69
N ARG A 317 -14.97 -18.84 1.65
CA ARG A 317 -15.19 -19.90 2.66
C ARG A 317 -15.30 -21.26 1.98
N GLY A 318 -14.36 -22.15 2.27
CA GLY A 318 -14.38 -23.50 1.71
C GLY A 318 -13.94 -23.54 0.24
N LYS A 319 -14.90 -23.55 -0.70
CA LYS A 319 -14.64 -23.75 -2.14
C LYS A 319 -15.06 -22.58 -3.05
N GLN A 320 -15.75 -21.57 -2.53
CA GLN A 320 -16.27 -20.47 -3.33
C GLN A 320 -16.14 -19.13 -2.62
N TRP A 321 -16.21 -18.06 -3.40
CA TRP A 321 -16.30 -16.70 -2.92
C TRP A 321 -17.77 -16.31 -2.71
N ASP A 322 -18.11 -15.96 -1.48
CA ASP A 322 -19.38 -15.31 -1.15
C ASP A 322 -19.21 -13.80 -1.34
N ILE A 323 -20.12 -13.17 -2.08
CA ILE A 323 -20.07 -11.73 -2.39
C ILE A 323 -21.33 -11.06 -1.87
N ALA A 324 -21.18 -10.00 -1.10
CA ALA A 324 -22.28 -9.17 -0.61
C ALA A 324 -22.06 -7.70 -0.91
N GLN A 325 -23.14 -7.01 -1.28
CA GLN A 325 -23.19 -5.56 -1.30
C GLN A 325 -23.34 -5.05 0.14
N VAL A 326 -22.44 -4.17 0.58
CA VAL A 326 -22.39 -3.69 1.97
C VAL A 326 -22.77 -2.22 2.12
N SER A 327 -23.02 -1.52 1.02
CA SER A 327 -23.62 -0.17 1.02
C SER A 327 -24.97 -0.16 0.30
N ASP A 328 -25.76 0.89 0.52
CA ASP A 328 -27.01 1.12 -0.22
C ASP A 328 -27.15 2.61 -0.60
N TRP A 329 -26.15 3.14 -1.30
CA TRP A 329 -26.18 4.53 -1.76
C TRP A 329 -27.17 4.70 -2.90
N LYS A 330 -27.98 5.76 -2.86
CA LYS A 330 -28.98 6.04 -3.91
C LYS A 330 -28.54 7.23 -4.74
N ASN A 331 -28.69 7.13 -6.07
CA ASN A 331 -28.38 8.20 -7.02
C ASN A 331 -26.93 8.69 -6.89
N TYR A 332 -26.01 7.77 -6.68
CA TYR A 332 -24.60 8.07 -6.56
C TYR A 332 -23.80 7.18 -7.50
N ARG A 333 -23.10 7.81 -8.43
CA ARG A 333 -22.30 7.13 -9.44
C ARG A 333 -20.98 7.85 -9.61
N TRP A 334 -19.90 7.19 -9.23
CA TRP A 334 -18.55 7.62 -9.59
C TRP A 334 -18.21 7.05 -10.98
N ASP A 335 -18.61 7.77 -12.02
CA ASP A 335 -18.42 7.38 -13.42
C ASP A 335 -17.06 7.87 -13.95
N PHE A 336 -15.98 7.26 -13.47
CA PHE A 336 -14.63 7.63 -13.87
C PHE A 336 -14.31 7.14 -15.30
N SER A 337 -13.52 7.93 -16.03
CA SER A 337 -12.97 7.54 -17.33
C SER A 337 -11.68 8.29 -17.68
N GLY A 338 -10.90 7.68 -18.57
CA GLY A 338 -9.67 8.22 -19.12
C GLY A 338 -8.40 7.65 -18.50
N GLY A 339 -7.25 8.16 -18.99
CA GLY A 339 -5.93 7.82 -18.49
C GLY A 339 -5.39 8.80 -17.45
N GLY A 340 -4.21 8.47 -16.94
CA GLY A 340 -3.47 9.25 -15.95
C GLY A 340 -4.06 9.21 -14.55
N SER A 341 -3.51 10.01 -13.64
CA SER A 341 -3.96 10.06 -12.25
C SER A 341 -5.35 10.68 -12.11
N LEU A 342 -6.31 9.88 -11.64
CA LEU A 342 -7.70 10.30 -11.44
C LEU A 342 -7.92 10.91 -10.05
N ASN A 343 -8.84 11.88 -9.97
CA ASN A 343 -9.37 12.31 -8.68
C ASN A 343 -10.33 11.24 -8.15
N ALA A 344 -10.00 10.64 -7.02
CA ALA A 344 -10.78 9.55 -6.45
C ALA A 344 -11.87 10.07 -5.50
N GLU A 345 -13.09 9.59 -5.67
CA GLU A 345 -14.19 9.88 -4.75
C GLU A 345 -14.32 8.84 -3.65
N ILE A 346 -13.84 7.62 -3.89
CA ILE A 346 -13.93 6.49 -2.97
C ILE A 346 -12.53 5.95 -2.68
N PHE A 347 -12.29 5.62 -1.41
CA PHE A 347 -11.21 4.75 -0.98
C PHE A 347 -11.78 3.64 -0.10
N VAL A 348 -11.30 2.41 -0.27
CA VAL A 348 -11.72 1.29 0.57
C VAL A 348 -10.52 0.73 1.34
N GLY A 349 -10.77 0.17 2.52
CA GLY A 349 -9.82 -0.61 3.30
C GLY A 349 -10.20 -2.07 3.35
N GLY A 350 -9.25 -2.94 3.70
CA GLY A 350 -9.54 -4.36 3.94
C GLY A 350 -10.44 -4.54 5.15
N ALA A 351 -11.35 -5.51 5.09
CA ALA A 351 -12.23 -5.82 6.21
C ALA A 351 -11.44 -6.34 7.42
N GLN A 352 -11.91 -5.99 8.63
CA GLN A 352 -11.26 -6.34 9.90
C GLN A 352 -12.28 -6.91 10.87
N PRO A 353 -11.95 -7.99 11.59
CA PRO A 353 -12.80 -8.49 12.67
C PRO A 353 -12.87 -7.46 13.80
N ILE A 354 -14.07 -7.26 14.34
CA ILE A 354 -14.29 -6.37 15.50
C ILE A 354 -14.88 -7.11 16.70
N GLY A 355 -14.94 -8.44 16.64
CA GLY A 355 -15.52 -9.28 17.69
C GLY A 355 -17.01 -9.56 17.48
N GLU A 356 -17.56 -10.46 18.30
CA GLU A 356 -19.00 -10.80 18.32
C GLU A 356 -19.57 -11.27 16.96
N GLY A 357 -18.71 -11.82 16.10
CA GLY A 357 -19.11 -12.26 14.76
C GLY A 357 -19.42 -11.08 13.83
N LEU A 358 -18.74 -9.95 13.99
CA LEU A 358 -18.87 -8.77 13.15
C LEU A 358 -17.54 -8.41 12.50
N LEU A 359 -17.63 -7.95 11.25
CA LEU A 359 -16.53 -7.34 10.52
C LEU A 359 -16.83 -5.86 10.33
N LYS A 360 -15.80 -5.01 10.38
CA LYS A 360 -15.87 -3.64 9.85
C LYS A 360 -15.23 -3.59 8.47
N VAL A 361 -15.82 -2.80 7.59
CA VAL A 361 -15.33 -2.49 6.23
C VAL A 361 -15.10 -0.99 6.16
N PRO A 362 -13.83 -0.52 6.28
CA PRO A 362 -13.52 0.90 6.26
C PRO A 362 -13.64 1.47 4.85
N VAL A 363 -14.35 2.59 4.70
CA VAL A 363 -14.57 3.27 3.42
C VAL A 363 -14.47 4.77 3.62
N ILE A 364 -13.91 5.48 2.66
CA ILE A 364 -14.01 6.93 2.54
C ILE A 364 -14.78 7.22 1.27
N ARG A 365 -15.82 8.05 1.36
CA ARG A 365 -16.59 8.54 0.22
C ARG A 365 -16.71 10.05 0.31
N LEU A 366 -16.26 10.77 -0.73
CA LEU A 366 -16.30 12.23 -0.80
C LEU A 366 -15.78 12.88 0.49
N GLU A 367 -14.58 12.44 0.90
CA GLU A 367 -13.88 12.82 2.14
C GLU A 367 -14.55 12.39 3.46
N GLN A 368 -15.70 11.72 3.43
CA GLN A 368 -16.36 11.22 4.63
C GLN A 368 -15.94 9.78 4.93
N SER A 369 -15.39 9.56 6.12
CA SER A 369 -15.01 8.21 6.57
C SER A 369 -16.22 7.49 7.17
N ILE A 370 -16.43 6.24 6.74
CA ILE A 370 -17.55 5.38 7.10
C ILE A 370 -16.99 3.98 7.40
N ASP A 371 -17.33 3.40 8.54
CA ASP A 371 -17.18 1.97 8.77
C ASP A 371 -18.53 1.30 8.45
N PHE A 372 -18.59 0.42 7.45
CA PHE A 372 -19.73 -0.49 7.29
C PHE A 372 -19.51 -1.71 8.20
N VAL A 373 -20.44 -1.97 9.11
CA VAL A 373 -20.41 -3.11 10.02
C VAL A 373 -21.28 -4.21 9.44
N VAL A 374 -20.71 -5.38 9.20
CA VAL A 374 -21.40 -6.52 8.60
C VAL A 374 -21.31 -7.76 9.47
N ARG A 375 -22.28 -8.67 9.36
CA ARG A 375 -22.22 -9.95 10.06
C ARG A 375 -21.21 -10.88 9.41
N SER A 376 -20.39 -11.51 10.22
CA SER A 376 -19.35 -12.45 9.79
C SER A 376 -19.91 -13.83 9.41
N ASN A 377 -21.19 -14.12 9.58
CA ASN A 377 -21.75 -15.38 9.06
C ASN A 377 -22.14 -15.24 7.57
N ASP A 378 -22.80 -14.15 7.19
CA ASP A 378 -23.46 -13.98 5.88
C ASP A 378 -23.14 -12.66 5.15
N LEU A 379 -22.26 -11.83 5.72
CA LEU A 379 -21.88 -10.50 5.21
C LEU A 379 -23.02 -9.49 5.11
N SER A 380 -24.17 -9.74 5.75
CA SER A 380 -25.28 -8.79 5.79
C SER A 380 -24.90 -7.52 6.54
N LEU A 381 -25.28 -6.37 5.99
CA LEU A 381 -25.09 -5.07 6.62
C LEU A 381 -25.87 -5.01 7.95
N VAL A 382 -25.18 -4.58 9.00
CA VAL A 382 -25.76 -4.25 10.31
C VAL A 382 -25.98 -2.75 10.41
N GLU A 383 -24.92 -1.97 10.16
CA GLU A 383 -24.98 -0.51 10.18
C GLU A 383 -23.89 0.12 9.30
N ALA A 384 -24.13 1.35 8.85
CA ALA A 384 -23.12 2.22 8.27
C ALA A 384 -22.83 3.35 9.27
N ARG A 385 -21.64 3.33 9.87
CA ARG A 385 -21.26 4.23 10.95
C ARG A 385 -20.28 5.28 10.45
N PRO A 386 -20.62 6.58 10.43
CA PRO A 386 -19.65 7.64 10.21
C PRO A 386 -18.54 7.60 11.27
N VAL A 387 -17.29 7.73 10.85
CA VAL A 387 -16.11 7.74 11.73
C VAL A 387 -15.21 8.92 11.39
N GLN A 388 -14.28 9.25 12.28
CA GLN A 388 -13.25 10.26 12.02
C GLN A 388 -11.94 9.55 11.69
N SER A 389 -11.43 9.76 10.47
CA SER A 389 -10.10 9.28 10.09
C SER A 389 -9.01 10.04 10.84
N LEU A 390 -7.78 9.53 10.78
CA LEU A 390 -6.61 10.29 11.22
C LEU A 390 -6.49 11.62 10.46
N ALA A 391 -6.83 11.65 9.17
CA ALA A 391 -6.85 12.88 8.38
C ALA A 391 -7.84 13.90 8.94
N ASP A 392 -9.05 13.48 9.27
CA ASP A 392 -10.09 14.35 9.84
C ASP A 392 -9.68 14.92 11.20
N GLN A 393 -8.98 14.13 12.00
CA GLN A 393 -8.43 14.56 13.29
C GLN A 393 -7.31 15.58 13.08
N LEU A 394 -6.39 15.33 12.16
CA LEU A 394 -5.24 16.21 11.89
C LEU A 394 -5.62 17.50 11.16
N LYS A 395 -6.68 17.52 10.34
CA LYS A 395 -7.23 18.73 9.70
C LYS A 395 -7.59 19.84 10.71
N ARG A 396 -7.82 19.49 11.98
CA ARG A 396 -8.08 20.47 13.06
C ARG A 396 -6.83 21.24 13.49
N THR A 397 -5.66 20.64 13.34
CA THR A 397 -4.37 21.20 13.78
C THR A 397 -3.53 21.67 12.59
N ILE A 398 -3.55 20.91 11.49
CA ILE A 398 -2.85 21.21 10.24
C ILE A 398 -3.87 21.80 9.27
N LYS A 399 -3.86 23.12 9.12
CA LYS A 399 -4.71 23.80 8.14
C LYS A 399 -4.13 23.64 6.74
N SER A 400 -4.88 22.99 5.85
CA SER A 400 -4.55 22.93 4.43
C SER A 400 -4.95 24.23 3.73
N PRO A 401 -4.12 24.76 2.82
CA PRO A 401 -4.52 25.85 1.92
C PRO A 401 -5.74 25.46 1.08
N GLU A 402 -6.46 26.47 0.57
CA GLU A 402 -7.60 26.26 -0.32
C GLU A 402 -7.21 25.43 -1.56
N GLY A 403 -8.08 24.49 -1.94
CA GLY A 403 -7.84 23.60 -3.08
C GLY A 403 -6.78 22.52 -2.84
N MET A 404 -6.25 22.37 -1.62
CA MET A 404 -5.33 21.30 -1.25
C MET A 404 -5.97 20.28 -0.32
N GLN A 405 -5.55 19.02 -0.47
CA GLN A 405 -5.87 17.93 0.43
C GLN A 405 -4.72 17.65 1.39
N LEU A 406 -5.04 17.23 2.62
CA LEU A 406 -4.07 16.73 3.58
C LEU A 406 -3.73 15.27 3.27
N ASN A 407 -2.49 15.02 2.84
CA ASN A 407 -1.97 13.69 2.58
C ASN A 407 -1.23 13.17 3.80
N ILE A 408 -1.39 11.88 4.11
CA ILE A 408 -0.77 11.24 5.26
C ILE A 408 -0.21 9.88 4.87
N VAL A 409 0.99 9.57 5.35
CA VAL A 409 1.51 8.20 5.45
C VAL A 409 1.92 7.92 6.88
N ASN A 410 1.75 6.69 7.35
CA ASN A 410 2.05 6.32 8.72
C ASN A 410 2.80 4.99 8.82
N ALA A 411 3.55 4.85 9.91
CA ALA A 411 4.29 3.67 10.27
C ALA A 411 4.11 3.39 11.78
N ALA A 412 4.24 2.12 12.17
CA ALA A 412 4.22 1.77 13.59
C ALA A 412 5.49 2.27 14.30
N GLY A 413 5.32 2.76 15.53
CA GLY A 413 6.39 3.02 16.48
C GLY A 413 6.74 1.77 17.30
N ASP A 414 7.80 1.88 18.10
CA ASP A 414 8.36 0.72 18.84
C ASP A 414 7.58 0.39 20.12
N HIS A 415 6.83 1.35 20.68
CA HIS A 415 6.10 1.20 21.94
C HIS A 415 4.60 1.46 21.75
N GLY A 416 4.07 1.09 20.58
CA GLY A 416 2.66 1.25 20.23
C GLY A 416 2.28 2.66 19.78
N GLU A 417 3.24 3.59 19.69
CA GLU A 417 3.03 4.85 18.98
C GLU A 417 2.79 4.60 17.49
N ILE A 418 2.28 5.63 16.83
CA ILE A 418 2.19 5.68 15.38
C ILE A 418 2.94 6.92 14.94
N TYR A 419 3.92 6.73 14.07
CA TYR A 419 4.58 7.83 13.40
C TYR A 419 3.81 8.18 12.15
N ALA A 420 3.58 9.47 11.90
CA ALA A 420 2.89 9.93 10.71
C ALA A 420 3.67 11.07 10.05
N LEU A 421 3.64 11.08 8.72
CA LEU A 421 4.13 12.14 7.88
C LEU A 421 2.92 12.79 7.21
N ALA A 422 2.77 14.11 7.34
CA ALA A 422 1.61 14.84 6.82
C ALA A 422 2.03 16.06 6.01
N TRP A 423 1.41 16.27 4.85
CA TRP A 423 1.64 17.43 3.98
C TRP A 423 0.40 17.78 3.17
N SER A 424 0.28 19.05 2.77
CA SER A 424 -0.84 19.49 1.93
C SER A 424 -0.39 19.64 0.48
N ALA A 425 -1.17 19.12 -0.46
CA ALA A 425 -0.92 19.29 -1.88
C ALA A 425 -2.26 19.34 -2.62
N ARG A 426 -2.28 19.92 -3.82
CA ARG A 426 -3.46 19.83 -4.69
C ARG A 426 -3.78 18.37 -5.05
N PRO A 427 -5.03 18.02 -5.38
CA PRO A 427 -5.38 16.70 -5.90
C PRO A 427 -4.59 16.34 -7.17
N PRO A 428 -4.60 15.07 -7.59
CA PRO A 428 -4.06 14.67 -8.89
C PRO A 428 -4.71 15.42 -10.05
N HIS A 429 -3.94 15.63 -11.12
CA HIS A 429 -4.38 16.42 -12.28
C HIS A 429 -4.08 15.69 -13.60
N ARG A 430 -4.44 14.39 -13.71
CA ARG A 430 -4.26 13.56 -14.92
C ARG A 430 -2.82 13.55 -15.47
N ASP A 431 -1.85 13.64 -14.57
CA ASP A 431 -0.42 13.75 -14.89
C ASP A 431 -0.06 14.97 -15.76
N MET A 432 -0.87 16.02 -15.67
CA MET A 432 -0.71 17.27 -16.40
C MET A 432 -0.31 18.42 -15.48
N ALA A 433 0.49 19.35 -16.03
CA ALA A 433 0.81 20.60 -15.36
C ALA A 433 -0.45 21.39 -14.99
N ALA A 434 -0.45 22.00 -13.80
CA ALA A 434 -1.44 23.00 -13.42
C ALA A 434 -1.11 24.37 -14.07
N PRO A 435 -2.09 25.28 -14.24
CA PRO A 435 -1.87 26.61 -14.80
C PRO A 435 -0.89 27.48 -14.00
N ASP A 436 -0.72 27.18 -12.73
CA ASP A 436 0.15 27.88 -11.79
C ASP A 436 0.91 26.90 -10.89
N ILE A 437 1.98 27.39 -10.26
CA ILE A 437 2.74 26.66 -9.26
C ILE A 437 2.33 27.20 -7.89
N PRO A 438 1.69 26.40 -7.02
CA PRO A 438 1.34 26.86 -5.68
C PRO A 438 2.60 27.01 -4.82
N ASP A 439 2.49 27.81 -3.77
CA ASP A 439 3.50 27.84 -2.73
C ASP A 439 3.71 26.42 -2.14
N PRO A 440 4.96 26.04 -1.84
CA PRO A 440 5.25 24.82 -1.09
C PRO A 440 4.45 24.77 0.21
N THR A 441 4.21 23.59 0.77
CA THR A 441 3.63 23.46 2.12
C THR A 441 4.63 22.83 3.08
N THR A 442 4.31 22.83 4.38
CA THR A 442 5.17 22.24 5.39
C THR A 442 4.94 20.74 5.45
N LEU A 443 6.04 19.99 5.45
CA LEU A 443 6.05 18.57 5.78
C LEU A 443 6.14 18.43 7.30
N PHE A 444 5.13 17.82 7.90
CA PHE A 444 5.08 17.57 9.33
C PHE A 444 5.41 16.12 9.63
N PHE A 445 6.30 15.90 10.59
CA PHE A 445 6.43 14.61 11.25
C PHE A 445 5.67 14.65 12.58
N LEU A 446 4.89 13.61 12.85
CA LEU A 446 4.00 13.50 13.99
C LEU A 446 4.27 12.20 14.74
N THR A 447 4.25 12.28 16.07
CA THR A 447 4.15 11.11 16.94
C THR A 447 2.74 11.08 17.51
N LEU A 448 2.05 9.98 17.28
CA LEU A 448 0.67 9.76 17.65
C LEU A 448 0.57 8.62 18.66
N ARG A 449 -0.38 8.71 19.58
CA ARG A 449 -0.72 7.62 20.50
C ARG A 449 -2.15 7.14 20.21
N PRO A 450 -2.37 5.84 19.93
CA PRO A 450 -3.72 5.30 19.81
C PRO A 450 -4.53 5.60 21.08
N LYS A 451 -5.77 6.07 20.94
CA LYS A 451 -6.67 6.19 22.09
C LYS A 451 -7.11 4.79 22.50
N ALA A 452 -7.10 4.52 23.81
CA ALA A 452 -7.68 3.28 24.34
C ALA A 452 -9.16 3.20 23.88
N ARG A 453 -9.55 2.03 23.38
CA ARG A 453 -10.95 1.77 22.99
C ARG A 453 -11.84 1.67 24.20
#